data_AF-A0A9P8UB63-F1
#
_entry.id   AF-A0A9P8UB63-F1
#
_cell.length_a   1.000
_cell.length_b   1.000
_cell.length_c   1.000
_cell.angle_alpha   90.00
_cell.angle_beta   90.00
_cell.angle_gamma   90.00
#
_symmetry.space_group_name_H-M   'P 1'
#
loop_
_entity.id
_entity.type
_entity.pdbx_description
1 polymer ?
#
loop_
_entity_poly.entity_id
_entity_poly.type
_entity_poly.pdbx_seq_one_letter_code
_entity_poly.pdbx_strand_id
1 'polypeptide(L)'
;MRCDISGLTRAASTKSDIIELQTAINSMFRWYRDAKRCYIYLADVSNNSVSGMRQNILPWEAAFRKSRWFTRGWTLQEHLAPKKVGFCSKEGTWLGDKRLLESLIRDITSVSASAFRGTPLSDFPVWEREAWVRRRQTKYGVFAAGDIQCLFAADLRRRAR
;
A
#
# COMPACT_ATOMS: atom_id res chain seq x y z
N MET A 1 -1.19 17.29 -5.22
CA MET A 1 -1.04 16.97 -6.66
C MET A 1 -1.50 15.53 -6.87
N ARG A 2 -2.56 15.32 -7.64
CA ARG A 2 -2.96 13.98 -8.10
C ARG A 2 -2.07 13.65 -9.31
N CYS A 3 -1.23 12.64 -9.22
CA CYS A 3 -0.66 12.04 -10.42
C CYS A 3 -1.79 11.25 -11.08
N ASP A 4 -2.18 11.68 -12.27
CA ASP A 4 -3.15 10.98 -13.09
C ASP A 4 -2.47 9.76 -13.71
N ILE A 5 -2.61 8.61 -13.03
CA ILE A 5 -2.10 7.32 -13.48
C ILE A 5 -3.01 6.64 -14.51
N SER A 6 -4.06 7.31 -14.99
CA SER A 6 -4.96 6.76 -16.00
C SER A 6 -4.25 6.44 -17.33
N GLY A 7 -3.10 7.06 -17.60
CA GLY A 7 -2.25 6.75 -18.76
C GLY A 7 -1.41 5.47 -18.66
N LEU A 8 -1.25 4.87 -17.47
CA LEU A 8 -0.51 3.61 -17.26
C LEU A 8 -1.39 2.36 -17.50
N THR A 9 -2.59 2.54 -18.07
CA THR A 9 -3.57 1.46 -18.31
C THR A 9 -3.46 0.82 -19.70
N ARG A 10 -2.50 1.22 -20.55
CA ARG A 10 -2.16 0.46 -21.77
C ARG A 10 -1.36 -0.78 -21.39
N ALA A 11 -1.79 -1.94 -21.89
CA ALA A 11 -0.99 -3.16 -21.82
C ALA A 11 0.38 -2.89 -22.46
N ALA A 12 1.46 -3.19 -21.74
CA ALA A 12 2.82 -3.02 -22.24
C ALA A 12 3.11 -4.12 -23.27
N SER A 13 2.85 -3.82 -24.54
CA SER A 13 3.03 -4.76 -25.66
C SER A 13 4.44 -4.68 -26.27
N THR A 14 5.23 -3.67 -25.90
CA THR A 14 6.60 -3.47 -26.39
C THR A 14 7.61 -3.37 -25.25
N LYS A 15 8.88 -3.67 -25.55
CA LYS A 15 10.00 -3.52 -24.60
C LYS A 15 10.11 -2.09 -24.05
N SER A 16 9.77 -1.08 -24.87
CA SER A 16 9.77 0.32 -24.49
C SER A 16 8.68 0.62 -23.45
N ASP A 17 7.47 0.10 -23.64
CA ASP A 17 6.36 0.27 -22.68
C ASP A 17 6.72 -0.33 -21.31
N ILE A 18 7.40 -1.48 -21.29
CA ILE A 18 7.87 -2.13 -20.05
C ILE A 18 8.90 -1.25 -19.34
N ILE A 19 9.83 -0.64 -20.07
CA ILE A 19 10.86 0.25 -19.50
C ILE A 19 10.22 1.51 -18.94
N GLU A 20 9.27 2.11 -19.65
CA GLU A 20 8.54 3.30 -19.20
C GLU A 20 7.73 3.00 -17.92
N LEU A 21 7.00 1.87 -17.91
CA LEU A 21 6.25 1.40 -16.76
C LEU A 21 7.15 1.21 -15.53
N GLN A 22 8.29 0.54 -15.68
CA GLN A 22 9.27 0.37 -14.60
C GLN A 22 9.81 1.72 -14.12
N THR A 23 10.07 2.65 -15.03
CA THR A 23 10.60 3.98 -14.72
C THR A 23 9.57 4.80 -13.93
N ALA A 24 8.31 4.76 -14.33
CA ALA A 24 7.21 5.42 -13.63
C ALA A 24 7.03 4.84 -12.22
N ILE A 25 7.01 3.51 -12.07
CA ILE A 25 6.92 2.82 -10.78
C ILE A 25 8.06 3.24 -9.83
N ASN A 26 9.30 3.20 -10.32
CA ASN A 26 10.46 3.59 -9.52
C ASN A 26 10.41 5.06 -9.11
N SER A 27 9.94 5.93 -10.00
CA SER A 27 9.80 7.36 -9.72
C SER A 27 8.73 7.63 -8.65
N MET A 28 7.57 6.97 -8.76
CA MET A 28 6.51 7.08 -7.75
C MET A 28 6.95 6.58 -6.38
N PHE A 29 7.63 5.42 -6.32
CA PHE A 29 8.14 4.90 -5.06
C PHE A 29 9.12 5.89 -4.39
N ARG A 30 10.00 6.52 -5.17
CA ARG A 30 10.93 7.55 -4.66
C ARG A 30 10.18 8.77 -4.14
N TRP A 31 9.16 9.26 -4.85
CA TRP A 31 8.35 10.39 -4.40
C TRP A 31 7.66 10.10 -3.07
N TYR A 32 7.10 8.90 -2.91
CA TYR A 32 6.49 8.49 -1.65
C TYR A 32 7.50 8.35 -0.52
N ARG A 33 8.67 7.79 -0.80
CA ARG A 33 9.75 7.62 0.18
C ARG A 33 10.31 8.94 0.69
N ASP A 34 10.47 9.90 -0.22
CA ASP A 34 11.11 11.18 0.06
C ASP A 34 10.10 12.24 0.58
N ALA A 35 8.80 11.92 0.59
CA ALA A 35 7.77 12.76 1.16
C ALA A 35 7.91 12.91 2.69
N LYS A 36 7.73 14.14 3.20
CA LYS A 36 7.78 14.44 4.65
C LYS A 36 6.67 13.71 5.42
N ARG A 37 5.48 13.59 4.82
CA ARG A 37 4.34 12.85 5.34
C ARG A 37 3.36 12.55 4.19
N CYS A 38 2.79 11.36 4.18
CA CYS A 38 1.69 10.98 3.29
C CYS A 38 0.40 10.86 4.10
N TYR A 39 -0.72 11.27 3.52
CA TYR A 39 -2.04 11.12 4.11
C TYR A 39 -2.88 10.20 3.23
N ILE A 40 -3.50 9.21 3.84
CA ILE A 40 -4.41 8.27 3.20
C ILE A 40 -5.82 8.63 3.65
N TYR A 41 -6.63 9.05 2.69
CA TYR A 41 -8.03 9.34 2.89
C TYR A 41 -8.88 8.09 2.58
N LEU A 42 -9.56 7.58 3.60
CA LEU A 42 -10.36 6.36 3.53
C LEU A 42 -11.85 6.71 3.38
N ALA A 43 -12.28 6.85 2.13
CA ALA A 43 -13.66 7.22 1.80
C ALA A 43 -14.73 6.21 2.24
N ASP A 44 -14.33 4.98 2.58
CA ASP A 44 -15.18 3.88 3.05
C ASP A 44 -15.09 3.63 4.57
N VAL A 45 -14.36 4.48 5.30
CA VAL A 45 -14.28 4.43 6.76
C VAL A 45 -15.01 5.64 7.32
N SER A 46 -16.08 5.40 8.06
CA SER A 46 -16.84 6.44 8.75
C SER A 46 -16.71 6.27 10.26
N ASN A 47 -16.67 7.38 11.00
CA ASN A 47 -16.64 7.37 12.46
C ASN A 47 -18.02 7.08 13.10
N ASN A 48 -19.08 7.04 12.28
CA ASN A 48 -20.46 6.89 12.75
C ASN A 48 -20.91 5.42 12.86
N SER A 49 -20.01 4.44 12.73
CA SER A 49 -20.37 3.04 12.87
C SER A 49 -20.76 2.73 14.32
N VAL A 50 -22.05 2.46 14.50
CA VAL A 50 -22.64 1.95 15.74
C VAL A 50 -22.08 0.56 15.98
N SER A 51 -20.98 0.44 16.72
CA SER A 51 -20.53 -0.87 17.20
C SER A 51 -21.43 -1.30 18.36
N GLY A 52 -22.49 -2.03 18.03
CA GLY A 52 -23.10 -2.95 18.99
C GLY A 52 -22.04 -3.97 19.41
N MET A 53 -21.68 -3.97 20.70
CA MET A 53 -20.78 -4.92 21.36
C MET A 53 -19.27 -4.77 21.10
N ARG A 54 -18.60 -4.03 22.01
CA ARG A 54 -17.43 -4.42 22.85
C ARG A 54 -16.73 -3.13 23.32
N GLN A 55 -16.60 -2.95 24.63
CA GLN A 55 -16.17 -1.68 25.27
C GLN A 55 -14.73 -1.21 24.95
N ASN A 56 -14.00 -1.86 24.05
CA ASN A 56 -12.57 -1.60 23.82
C ASN A 56 -12.18 -1.38 22.33
N ILE A 57 -13.16 -1.24 21.42
CA ILE A 57 -12.89 -1.08 19.98
C ILE A 57 -13.30 0.34 19.55
N LEU A 58 -12.42 1.05 18.84
CA LEU A 58 -12.73 2.39 18.34
C LEU A 58 -13.90 2.32 17.35
N PRO A 59 -14.83 3.30 17.33
CA PRO A 59 -16.05 3.24 16.51
C PRO A 59 -15.77 2.95 15.03
N TRP A 60 -14.68 3.51 14.50
CA TRP A 60 -14.26 3.37 13.11
C TRP A 60 -13.43 2.10 12.82
N GLU A 61 -12.92 1.38 13.83
CA GLU A 61 -11.94 0.30 13.64
C GLU A 61 -12.50 -0.84 12.78
N ALA A 62 -13.76 -1.21 13.01
CA ALA A 62 -14.42 -2.25 12.22
C ALA A 62 -14.52 -1.88 10.73
N ALA A 63 -14.81 -0.62 10.42
CA ALA A 63 -14.84 -0.11 9.05
C ALA A 63 -13.42 -0.02 8.46
N PHE A 64 -12.44 0.39 9.25
CA PHE A 64 -11.03 0.44 8.86
C PHE A 64 -10.50 -0.94 8.46
N ARG A 65 -10.76 -1.99 9.27
CA ARG A 65 -10.39 -3.37 8.93
C ARG A 65 -10.97 -3.86 7.61
N LYS A 66 -12.14 -3.34 7.23
CA LYS A 66 -12.86 -3.69 5.99
C LYS A 66 -12.58 -2.73 4.83
N SER A 67 -11.74 -1.70 5.03
CA SER A 67 -11.48 -0.71 3.99
C SER A 67 -10.87 -1.36 2.75
N ARG A 68 -11.40 -0.98 1.59
CA ARG A 68 -10.91 -1.38 0.27
C ARG A 68 -9.47 -0.93 0.04
N TRP A 69 -8.96 0.03 0.82
CA TRP A 69 -7.55 0.42 0.76
C TRP A 69 -6.61 -0.78 0.95
N PHE A 70 -6.95 -1.70 1.88
CA PHE A 70 -6.13 -2.87 2.20
C PHE A 70 -6.22 -3.98 1.16
N THR A 71 -7.27 -3.98 0.33
CA THR A 71 -7.48 -4.97 -0.73
C THR A 71 -7.06 -4.47 -2.10
N ARG A 72 -6.67 -3.21 -2.28
CA ARG A 72 -6.18 -2.71 -3.58
C ARG A 72 -4.70 -3.08 -3.78
N GLY A 73 -4.36 -3.63 -4.95
CA GLY A 73 -2.98 -4.01 -5.30
C GLY A 73 -1.98 -2.86 -5.21
N TRP A 74 -2.30 -1.72 -5.84
CA TRP A 74 -1.39 -0.58 -5.97
C TRP A 74 -1.10 0.19 -4.68
N THR A 75 -1.87 -0.02 -3.61
CA THR A 75 -1.66 0.71 -2.35
C THR A 75 -0.48 0.17 -1.53
N LEU A 76 0.10 -0.98 -1.91
CA LEU A 76 1.25 -1.54 -1.18
C LEU A 76 2.49 -0.63 -1.27
N GLN A 77 2.75 -0.05 -2.45
CA GLN A 77 3.86 0.90 -2.63
C GLN A 77 3.64 2.17 -1.83
N GLU A 78 2.43 2.69 -1.83
CA GLU A 78 2.01 3.89 -1.10
C GLU A 78 2.07 3.68 0.42
N HIS A 79 2.09 2.43 0.85
CA HIS A 79 2.11 2.04 2.25
C HIS A 79 3.51 1.70 2.76
N LEU A 80 4.34 1.06 1.93
CA LEU A 80 5.71 0.66 2.28
C LEU A 80 6.72 1.81 2.07
N ALA A 81 6.59 2.61 1.02
CA ALA A 81 7.58 3.61 0.67
C ALA A 81 7.67 4.78 1.68
N PRO A 82 6.58 5.40 2.15
CA PRO A 82 6.69 6.57 3.02
C PRO A 82 7.09 6.21 4.45
N LYS A 83 7.96 7.05 5.03
CA LYS A 83 8.38 6.96 6.44
C LYS A 83 7.26 7.32 7.41
N LYS A 84 6.40 8.27 7.03
CA LYS A 84 5.31 8.79 7.87
C LYS A 84 4.02 8.78 7.06
N VAL A 85 3.05 7.97 7.50
CA VAL A 85 1.72 7.88 6.89
C VAL A 85 0.66 8.17 7.94
N GLY A 86 -0.31 9.00 7.59
CA GLY A 86 -1.47 9.33 8.40
C GLY A 86 -2.77 8.86 7.76
N PHE A 87 -3.72 8.39 8.56
CA PHE A 87 -5.00 7.90 8.08
C PHE A 87 -6.13 8.85 8.49
N CYS A 88 -6.98 9.17 7.52
CA CYS A 88 -8.16 10.01 7.73
C CYS A 88 -9.43 9.29 7.28
N SER A 89 -10.52 9.47 8.03
CA SER A 89 -11.85 8.94 7.67
C SER A 89 -12.48 9.71 6.50
N LYS A 90 -13.63 9.23 6.02
CA LYS A 90 -14.48 9.91 5.05
C LYS A 90 -14.88 11.32 5.50
N GLU A 91 -15.05 11.53 6.79
CA GLU A 91 -15.38 12.84 7.38
C GLU A 91 -14.14 13.73 7.56
N GLY A 92 -12.96 13.28 7.12
CA GLY A 92 -11.69 13.99 7.32
C GLY A 92 -11.14 13.86 8.74
N THR A 93 -11.72 13.00 9.58
CA THR A 93 -11.28 12.81 10.97
C THR A 93 -9.97 12.03 11.00
N TRP A 94 -9.01 12.48 11.81
CA TRP A 94 -7.76 11.78 12.02
C TRP A 94 -7.99 10.46 12.77
N LEU A 95 -7.58 9.35 12.15
CA LEU A 95 -7.71 8.00 12.73
C LEU A 95 -6.44 7.56 13.44
N GLY A 96 -5.28 8.04 13.00
CA GLY A 96 -3.98 7.66 13.55
C GLY A 96 -2.88 7.69 12.50
N ASP A 97 -1.64 7.55 12.95
CA ASP A 97 -0.50 7.34 12.06
C ASP A 97 -0.12 5.86 11.95
N LYS A 98 0.78 5.58 11.00
CA LYS A 98 1.33 4.26 10.73
C LYS A 98 1.91 3.55 11.96
N ARG A 99 2.45 4.29 12.94
CA ARG A 99 3.04 3.70 14.16
C ARG A 99 1.94 3.35 15.16
N LEU A 100 0.99 4.26 15.37
CA LEU A 100 -0.15 4.05 16.26
C LEU A 100 -1.00 2.86 15.78
N LEU A 101 -1.17 2.72 14.47
CA LEU A 101 -1.99 1.68 13.86
C LEU A 101 -1.17 0.45 13.41
N GLU A 102 0.10 0.34 13.79
CA GLU A 102 1.02 -0.71 13.30
C GLU A 102 0.46 -2.12 13.55
N SER A 103 -0.01 -2.40 14.77
CA SER A 103 -0.58 -3.72 15.09
C SER A 103 -1.85 -4.01 14.29
N LEU A 104 -2.75 -3.02 14.20
CA LEU A 104 -4.01 -3.14 13.46
C LEU A 104 -3.75 -3.42 11.98
N ILE A 105 -2.83 -2.68 11.37
CA ILE A 105 -2.47 -2.80 9.97
C ILE A 105 -1.75 -4.14 9.70
N ARG A 106 -0.85 -4.57 10.59
CA ARG A 106 -0.20 -5.88 10.50
C ARG A 106 -1.23 -7.01 10.49
N ASP A 107 -2.22 -6.94 11.36
CA ASP A 107 -3.26 -7.97 11.44
C ASP A 107 -4.09 -8.03 10.14
N ILE A 108 -4.35 -6.88 9.51
CA ILE A 108 -5.10 -6.79 8.25
C ILE A 108 -4.26 -7.28 7.06
N THR A 109 -3.03 -6.77 6.93
CA THR A 109 -2.21 -6.88 5.72
C THR A 109 -1.16 -7.99 5.75
N SER A 110 -0.87 -8.54 6.94
CA SER A 110 0.25 -9.46 7.19
C SER A 110 1.63 -8.89 6.88
N VAL A 111 1.73 -7.57 6.63
CA VAL A 111 3.00 -6.87 6.47
C VAL A 111 3.67 -6.72 7.83
N SER A 112 4.93 -7.12 7.92
CA SER A 112 5.70 -7.08 9.16
C SER A 112 5.98 -5.64 9.61
N ALA A 113 6.06 -5.45 10.93
CA ALA A 113 6.40 -4.16 11.53
C ALA A 113 7.76 -3.63 11.04
N SER A 114 8.73 -4.52 10.82
CA SER A 114 10.04 -4.18 10.27
C SER A 114 9.95 -3.60 8.86
N ALA A 115 9.08 -4.14 8.00
CA ALA A 115 8.81 -3.58 6.68
C ALA A 115 8.20 -2.17 6.79
N PHE A 116 7.30 -1.95 7.75
CA PHE A 116 6.75 -0.62 8.03
C PHE A 116 7.76 0.41 8.54
N ARG A 117 8.79 -0.06 9.24
CA ARG A 117 9.87 0.78 9.77
C ARG A 117 10.98 1.04 8.74
N GLY A 118 10.85 0.52 7.53
CA GLY A 118 11.74 0.83 6.40
C GLY A 118 12.89 -0.15 6.22
N THR A 119 12.76 -1.38 6.72
CA THR A 119 13.70 -2.47 6.37
C THR A 119 13.67 -2.67 4.84
N PRO A 120 14.82 -2.84 4.17
CA PRO A 120 14.86 -3.12 2.74
C PRO A 120 13.98 -4.31 2.36
N LEU A 121 13.27 -4.22 1.23
CA LEU A 121 12.36 -5.29 0.80
C LEU A 121 13.14 -6.56 0.42
N SER A 122 14.41 -6.40 0.01
CA SER A 122 15.35 -7.49 -0.24
C SER A 122 15.59 -8.41 0.96
N ASP A 123 15.40 -7.90 2.17
CA ASP A 123 15.71 -8.63 3.41
C ASP A 123 14.55 -9.52 3.85
N PHE A 124 13.40 -9.42 3.16
CA PHE A 124 12.24 -10.27 3.39
C PHE A 124 12.22 -11.44 2.40
N PRO A 125 11.95 -12.66 2.90
CA PRO A 125 11.87 -13.82 2.04
C PRO A 125 10.72 -13.67 1.03
N VAL A 126 10.88 -14.31 -0.13
CA VAL A 126 9.92 -14.21 -1.25
C VAL A 126 8.49 -14.57 -0.78
N TRP A 127 8.34 -15.63 0.00
CA TRP A 127 7.04 -16.07 0.52
C TRP A 127 6.35 -15.02 1.40
N GLU A 128 7.11 -14.22 2.17
CA GLU A 128 6.55 -13.18 3.02
C GLU A 128 6.06 -12.02 2.15
N ARG A 129 6.87 -11.63 1.18
CA ARG A 129 6.49 -10.63 0.17
C ARG A 129 5.27 -11.05 -0.63
N GLU A 130 5.17 -12.32 -1.00
CA GLU A 130 3.98 -12.90 -1.66
C GLU A 130 2.76 -12.91 -0.74
N ALA A 131 2.92 -13.15 0.56
CA ALA A 131 1.83 -13.09 1.53
C ALA A 131 1.20 -11.69 1.61
N TRP A 132 1.99 -10.62 1.50
CA TRP A 132 1.51 -9.22 1.49
C TRP A 132 0.65 -8.89 0.26
N VAL A 133 0.82 -9.67 -0.79
CA VAL A 133 0.22 -9.50 -2.11
C VAL A 133 -1.03 -10.33 -2.27
N ARG A 134 -1.01 -11.57 -1.76
CA ARG A 134 -2.05 -12.58 -1.95
C ARG A 134 -3.46 -12.12 -1.60
N ARG A 135 -3.61 -11.18 -0.66
CA ARG A 135 -4.91 -10.63 -0.24
C ARG A 135 -5.36 -9.39 -1.02
N ARG A 136 -4.59 -8.96 -2.02
CA ARG A 136 -4.84 -7.74 -2.80
C ARG A 136 -5.35 -8.08 -4.20
N GLN A 137 -6.34 -7.32 -4.64
CA GLN A 137 -6.98 -7.41 -5.94
C GLN A 137 -6.54 -6.23 -6.82
N THR A 138 -6.26 -6.51 -8.08
CA THR A 138 -6.08 -5.52 -9.14
C THR A 138 -7.32 -5.53 -10.04
N LYS A 139 -7.68 -4.38 -10.62
CA LYS A 139 -8.90 -4.21 -11.45
C LYS A 139 -8.89 -5.07 -12.73
N TYR A 140 -7.74 -5.58 -13.14
CA TYR A 140 -7.58 -6.40 -14.34
C TYR A 140 -7.12 -7.79 -13.92
N GLY A 141 -8.05 -8.75 -13.95
CA GLY A 141 -7.93 -10.10 -13.41
C GLY A 141 -6.97 -11.05 -14.14
N VAL A 142 -5.87 -10.57 -14.72
CA VAL A 142 -4.92 -11.42 -15.47
C VAL A 142 -3.44 -11.17 -15.15
N PHE A 143 -3.10 -10.30 -14.18
CA PHE A 143 -1.70 -10.06 -13.81
C PHE A 143 -1.39 -10.35 -12.33
N ALA A 144 -2.11 -11.29 -11.73
CA ALA A 144 -2.17 -11.53 -10.28
C ALA A 144 -0.86 -12.05 -9.63
N ALA A 145 0.23 -12.25 -10.38
CA ALA A 145 1.53 -12.63 -9.81
C ALA A 145 2.68 -11.77 -10.35
N GLY A 146 2.78 -11.59 -11.68
CA GLY A 146 3.88 -10.87 -12.32
C GLY A 146 3.89 -9.35 -12.08
N ASP A 147 2.75 -8.68 -12.16
CA ASP A 147 2.67 -7.22 -11.99
C ASP A 147 2.91 -6.80 -10.55
N ILE A 148 2.55 -7.65 -9.59
CA ILE A 148 2.78 -7.37 -8.19
C ILE A 148 4.22 -7.71 -7.79
N GLN A 149 4.85 -8.69 -8.43
CA GLN A 149 6.31 -8.89 -8.35
C GLN A 149 7.10 -7.69 -8.89
N CYS A 150 6.60 -6.96 -9.88
CA CYS A 150 7.19 -5.69 -10.32
C CYS A 150 7.20 -4.62 -9.22
N LEU A 151 6.29 -4.66 -8.24
CA LEU A 151 6.34 -3.75 -7.08
C LEU A 151 7.57 -4.02 -6.19
N PHE A 152 8.11 -5.25 -6.19
CA PHE A 152 9.33 -5.63 -5.48
C PHE A 152 10.59 -5.54 -6.35
N ALA A 153 10.46 -5.55 -7.67
CA ALA A 153 11.59 -5.42 -8.61
C ALA A 153 12.26 -4.03 -8.57
N ALA A 154 11.56 -3.00 -8.07
CA ALA A 154 12.12 -1.68 -7.81
C ALA A 154 13.30 -1.69 -6.81
N ASP A 155 13.36 -2.69 -5.92
CA ASP A 155 14.37 -2.78 -4.86
C ASP A 155 15.58 -3.66 -5.27
N LEU A 156 15.42 -4.57 -6.23
CA LEU A 156 16.40 -5.61 -6.54
C LEU A 156 17.58 -5.18 -7.45
N ARG A 157 17.56 -3.96 -8.01
CA ARG A 157 18.67 -3.47 -8.88
C ARG A 157 19.83 -2.78 -8.14
N ARG A 158 19.82 -2.69 -6.80
CA ARG A 158 20.95 -2.09 -6.05
C ARG A 158 22.16 -3.00 -5.81
N ARG A 159 22.12 -4.28 -6.21
CA ARG A 159 23.29 -5.18 -6.10
C ARG A 159 24.04 -5.46 -7.41
N ALA A 160 23.84 -4.65 -8.45
CA ALA A 160 24.56 -4.78 -9.73
C ALA A 160 25.40 -3.55 -10.10
N ARG A 161 25.83 -2.75 -9.12
CA ARG A 161 26.90 -1.76 -9.26
C ARG A 161 27.74 -1.72 -8.01
#